data_AF-A0AAU8DUF0-F1
#
_entry.id   AF-A0AAU8DUF0-F1
#
_cell.length_a   1.000
_cell.length_b   1.000
_cell.length_c   1.000
_cell.angle_alpha   90.00
_cell.angle_beta   90.00
_cell.angle_gamma   90.00
#
_symmetry.space_group_name_H-M   'P 1'
#
loop_
_entity.id
_entity.type
_entity.pdbx_description
1 polymer ?
#
loop_
_entity_poly.entity_id
_entity_poly.type
_entity_poly.pdbx_seq_one_letter_code
_entity_poly.pdbx_strand_id
1 'polypeptide(L)'
;MNTPQLIAAIQQFGRDRDTARKWTDPNLTAQAIQARRAQLLDTAVHKLRQAADPETGISAAGQAHTAALAALRSTDAAKAVTRQHHWQRAQMLLDAGRSLDVLVANESDPEILAAIAEWGPTYLRTQQARPDGVHPTQIDEPDTSALTNSIIDRLADGDPVASNRVFRDAVAARTQNERSQMWASVIDGTAAGSHNPTALTALHQHDTVAYDAIADVVYDRQTATSQTPS
;
A
#
# COMPACT_ATOMS: atom_id res chain seq x y z
N MET A 1 -11.30 0.97 1.70
CA MET A 1 -12.16 -0.03 1.06
C MET A 1 -13.00 -0.71 2.13
N ASN A 2 -14.32 -0.84 1.95
CA ASN A 2 -15.19 -1.50 2.92
C ASN A 2 -15.10 -3.03 2.74
N THR A 3 -14.44 -3.73 3.69
CA THR A 3 -14.20 -5.18 3.61
C THR A 3 -15.47 -5.99 3.28
N PRO A 4 -16.64 -5.76 3.92
CA PRO A 4 -17.91 -6.35 3.54
C PRO A 4 -18.30 -6.21 2.05
N GLN A 5 -18.11 -5.02 1.46
CA GLN A 5 -18.46 -4.77 0.05
C GLN A 5 -17.55 -5.56 -0.88
N LEU A 6 -16.24 -5.61 -0.58
CA LEU A 6 -15.30 -6.40 -1.36
C LEU A 6 -15.61 -7.90 -1.25
N ILE A 7 -15.89 -8.42 -0.06
CA ILE A 7 -16.27 -9.84 0.13
C ILE A 7 -17.51 -10.17 -0.70
N ALA A 8 -18.53 -9.31 -0.68
CA ALA A 8 -19.73 -9.49 -1.51
C ALA A 8 -19.39 -9.50 -3.01
N ALA A 9 -18.48 -8.63 -3.46
CA ALA A 9 -18.01 -8.59 -4.83
C ALA A 9 -17.24 -9.86 -5.24
N ILE A 10 -16.38 -10.39 -4.37
CA ILE A 10 -15.64 -11.65 -4.58
C ILE A 10 -16.62 -12.83 -4.73
N GLN A 11 -17.60 -12.93 -3.84
CA GLN A 11 -18.64 -13.96 -3.93
C GLN A 11 -19.46 -13.83 -5.21
N GLN A 12 -19.80 -12.59 -5.62
CA GLN A 12 -20.48 -12.36 -6.88
C GLN A 12 -19.62 -12.75 -8.08
N PHE A 13 -18.32 -12.46 -8.06
CA PHE A 13 -17.40 -12.88 -9.09
C PHE A 13 -17.34 -14.41 -9.22
N GLY A 14 -17.31 -15.16 -8.11
CA GLY A 14 -17.38 -16.62 -8.14
C GLY A 14 -18.62 -17.14 -8.87
N ARG A 15 -19.80 -16.56 -8.57
CA ARG A 15 -21.06 -16.88 -9.26
C ARG A 15 -21.04 -16.51 -10.75
N ASP A 16 -20.56 -15.33 -11.09
CA ASP A 16 -20.49 -14.84 -12.46
C ASP A 16 -19.51 -15.71 -13.29
N ARG A 17 -18.36 -16.11 -12.71
CA ARG A 17 -17.38 -17.01 -13.31
C ARG A 17 -17.99 -18.39 -13.59
N ASP A 18 -18.69 -18.98 -12.63
CA ASP A 18 -19.33 -20.29 -12.81
C ASP A 18 -20.45 -20.23 -13.86
N THR A 19 -21.19 -19.11 -13.89
CA THR A 19 -22.19 -18.84 -14.93
C THR A 19 -21.54 -18.75 -16.31
N ALA A 20 -20.42 -18.02 -16.44
CA ALA A 20 -19.65 -17.93 -17.67
C ALA A 20 -19.13 -19.31 -18.11
N ARG A 21 -18.56 -20.11 -17.21
CA ARG A 21 -18.06 -21.47 -17.51
C ARG A 21 -19.16 -22.40 -18.03
N LYS A 22 -20.35 -22.34 -17.44
CA LYS A 22 -21.50 -23.21 -17.78
C LYS A 22 -22.31 -22.69 -18.98
N TRP A 23 -22.08 -21.47 -19.43
CA TRP A 23 -22.83 -20.86 -20.53
C TRP A 23 -22.72 -21.68 -21.82
N THR A 24 -23.85 -21.92 -22.49
CA THR A 24 -23.94 -22.66 -23.74
C THR A 24 -25.14 -22.16 -24.56
N ASP A 25 -25.06 -22.27 -25.88
CA ASP A 25 -26.15 -21.98 -26.80
C ASP A 25 -26.12 -23.02 -27.94
N PRO A 26 -27.18 -23.82 -28.13
CA PRO A 26 -27.21 -24.87 -29.15
C PRO A 26 -27.13 -24.32 -30.58
N ASN A 27 -27.38 -23.03 -30.79
CA ASN A 27 -27.34 -22.39 -32.11
C ASN A 27 -25.96 -21.85 -32.49
N LEU A 28 -24.99 -21.91 -31.57
CA LEU A 28 -23.66 -21.36 -31.77
C LEU A 28 -22.60 -22.44 -31.99
N THR A 29 -21.55 -22.07 -32.74
CA THR A 29 -20.36 -22.92 -32.88
C THR A 29 -19.57 -22.98 -31.57
N ALA A 30 -18.76 -24.02 -31.40
CA ALA A 30 -17.89 -24.14 -30.22
C ALA A 30 -16.98 -22.91 -30.02
N GLN A 31 -16.48 -22.33 -31.11
CA GLN A 31 -15.66 -21.12 -31.06
C GLN A 31 -16.46 -19.90 -30.57
N ALA A 32 -17.69 -19.72 -31.06
CA ALA A 32 -18.57 -18.64 -30.60
C ALA A 32 -18.98 -18.81 -29.13
N ILE A 33 -19.18 -20.07 -28.69
CA ILE A 33 -19.39 -20.39 -27.27
C ILE A 33 -18.18 -19.95 -26.44
N GLN A 34 -16.96 -20.35 -26.82
CA GLN A 34 -15.75 -19.96 -26.09
C GLN A 34 -15.56 -18.44 -26.04
N ALA A 35 -15.77 -17.73 -27.15
CA ALA A 35 -15.68 -16.27 -27.20
C ALA A 35 -16.69 -15.61 -26.25
N ARG A 36 -17.93 -16.13 -26.20
CA ARG A 36 -18.95 -15.60 -25.29
C ARG A 36 -18.63 -15.88 -23.82
N ARG A 37 -18.11 -17.07 -23.49
CA ARG A 37 -17.65 -17.38 -22.13
C ARG A 37 -16.53 -16.43 -21.69
N ALA A 38 -15.56 -16.18 -22.57
CA ALA A 38 -14.49 -15.23 -22.31
C ALA A 38 -15.02 -13.81 -22.07
N GLN A 39 -15.98 -13.35 -22.86
CA GLN A 39 -16.61 -12.04 -22.66
C GLN A 39 -17.36 -11.92 -21.33
N LEU A 40 -18.10 -12.98 -20.93
CA LEU A 40 -18.80 -13.01 -19.64
C LEU A 40 -17.81 -13.01 -18.48
N LEU A 41 -16.70 -13.74 -18.60
CA LEU A 41 -15.64 -13.74 -17.61
C LEU A 41 -14.96 -12.37 -17.50
N ASP A 42 -14.63 -11.74 -18.62
CA ASP A 42 -14.05 -10.39 -18.64
C ASP A 42 -14.97 -9.36 -17.97
N THR A 43 -16.27 -9.45 -18.23
CA THR A 43 -17.29 -8.63 -17.55
C THR A 43 -17.28 -8.85 -16.04
N ALA A 44 -17.16 -10.10 -15.58
CA ALA A 44 -17.08 -10.43 -14.16
C ALA A 44 -15.82 -9.87 -13.51
N VAL A 45 -14.66 -9.99 -14.18
CA VAL A 45 -13.39 -9.42 -13.74
C VAL A 45 -13.49 -7.90 -13.63
N HIS A 46 -14.09 -7.24 -14.62
CA HIS A 46 -14.24 -5.78 -14.62
C HIS A 46 -15.07 -5.30 -13.42
N LYS A 47 -16.19 -5.96 -13.11
CA LYS A 47 -17.00 -5.65 -11.91
C LYS A 47 -16.19 -5.82 -10.62
N LEU A 48 -15.40 -6.88 -10.52
CA LEU A 48 -14.57 -7.14 -9.35
C LEU A 48 -13.49 -6.05 -9.18
N ARG A 49 -12.83 -5.64 -10.28
CA ARG A 49 -11.86 -4.53 -10.26
C ARG A 49 -12.48 -3.22 -9.80
N GLN A 50 -13.68 -2.89 -10.30
CA GLN A 50 -14.41 -1.69 -9.86
C GLN A 50 -14.72 -1.71 -8.36
N ALA A 51 -15.02 -2.89 -7.79
CA ALA A 51 -15.26 -3.02 -6.35
C ALA A 51 -14.00 -2.92 -5.50
N ALA A 52 -12.83 -3.26 -6.06
CA ALA A 52 -11.54 -3.16 -5.39
C ALA A 52 -10.93 -1.74 -5.42
N ASP A 53 -11.36 -0.92 -6.39
CA ASP A 53 -11.00 0.50 -6.61
C ASP A 53 -9.67 0.96 -6.00
N PRO A 54 -8.53 0.66 -6.65
CA PRO A 54 -7.23 1.12 -6.19
C PRO A 54 -7.04 2.63 -6.36
N GLU A 55 -7.74 3.29 -7.29
CA GLU A 55 -7.50 4.71 -7.61
C GLU A 55 -7.95 5.63 -6.46
N THR A 56 -9.08 5.33 -5.83
CA THR A 56 -9.51 6.07 -4.63
C THR A 56 -8.54 5.88 -3.46
N GLY A 57 -7.94 4.70 -3.32
CA GLY A 57 -6.89 4.42 -2.34
C GLY A 57 -5.63 5.27 -2.56
N ILE A 58 -5.15 5.37 -3.81
CA ILE A 58 -3.95 6.15 -4.17
C ILE A 58 -4.15 7.63 -3.85
N SER A 59 -5.29 8.20 -4.27
CA SER A 59 -5.59 9.62 -4.05
C SER A 59 -5.71 9.94 -2.56
N ALA A 60 -6.41 9.10 -1.77
CA ALA A 60 -6.55 9.29 -0.33
C ALA A 60 -5.21 9.18 0.41
N ALA A 61 -4.39 8.17 0.07
CA ALA A 61 -3.06 8.02 0.66
C ALA A 61 -2.14 9.20 0.34
N GLY A 62 -2.15 9.68 -0.92
CA GLY A 62 -1.38 10.86 -1.32
C GLY A 62 -1.80 12.13 -0.57
N GLN A 63 -3.12 12.36 -0.40
CA GLN A 63 -3.64 13.50 0.34
C GLN A 63 -3.30 13.44 1.82
N ALA A 64 -3.49 12.28 2.46
CA ALA A 64 -3.18 12.10 3.88
C ALA A 64 -1.68 12.22 4.15
N HIS A 65 -0.84 11.66 3.28
CA HIS A 65 0.62 11.83 3.35
C HIS A 65 1.00 13.32 3.20
N THR A 66 0.45 14.03 2.21
CA THR A 66 0.70 15.46 2.03
C THR A 66 0.29 16.28 3.25
N ALA A 67 -0.84 15.96 3.88
CA ALA A 67 -1.28 16.59 5.11
C ALA A 67 -0.32 16.32 6.29
N ALA A 68 0.18 15.09 6.43
CA ALA A 68 1.20 14.75 7.43
C ALA A 68 2.50 15.54 7.21
N LEU A 69 2.98 15.66 5.97
CA LEU A 69 4.15 16.50 5.65
C LEU A 69 3.91 17.97 5.99
N ALA A 70 2.72 18.49 5.70
CA ALA A 70 2.37 19.87 6.03
C ALA A 70 2.37 20.09 7.55
N ALA A 71 1.88 19.11 8.32
CA ALA A 71 1.90 19.15 9.79
C ALA A 71 3.33 19.15 10.37
N LEU A 72 4.30 18.58 9.65
CA LEU A 72 5.71 18.62 10.04
C LEU A 72 6.37 19.96 9.77
N ARG A 73 5.82 20.84 8.94
CA ARG A 73 6.43 22.14 8.63
C ARG A 73 6.09 23.17 9.71
N SER A 74 7.10 23.89 10.22
CA SER A 74 6.86 25.02 11.10
C SER A 74 6.50 26.23 10.27
N THR A 75 5.40 26.91 10.62
CA THR A 75 5.05 28.24 10.10
C THR A 75 5.44 29.36 11.06
N ASP A 76 6.00 29.03 12.23
CA ASP A 76 6.38 29.97 13.29
C ASP A 76 7.91 30.11 13.40
N ALA A 77 8.39 31.36 13.40
CA ALA A 77 9.80 31.69 13.52
C ALA A 77 10.41 31.27 14.87
N ALA A 78 9.65 31.32 15.97
CA ALA A 78 10.14 30.88 17.28
C ALA A 78 10.37 29.36 17.31
N LYS A 79 9.50 28.60 16.64
CA LYS A 79 9.66 27.16 16.45
C LYS A 79 10.82 26.82 15.52
N ALA A 80 11.13 27.66 14.52
CA ALA A 80 12.28 27.44 13.63
C ALA A 80 13.61 27.39 14.41
N VAL A 81 13.83 28.30 15.37
CA VAL A 81 15.04 28.30 16.21
C VAL A 81 15.10 27.04 17.08
N THR A 82 13.98 26.66 17.70
CA THR A 82 13.89 25.45 18.53
C THR A 82 14.23 24.21 17.71
N ARG A 83 13.64 24.09 16.51
CA ARG A 83 13.92 22.99 15.58
C ARG A 83 15.38 22.94 15.12
N GLN A 84 16.00 24.09 14.87
CA GLN A 84 17.42 24.15 14.55
C GLN A 84 18.28 23.56 15.68
N HIS A 85 17.94 23.83 16.95
CA HIS A 85 18.62 23.20 18.08
C HIS A 85 18.40 21.68 18.15
N HIS A 86 17.18 21.21 17.87
CA HIS A 86 16.91 19.78 17.79
C HIS A 86 17.67 19.11 16.64
N TRP A 87 17.81 19.79 15.50
CA TRP A 87 18.63 19.32 14.39
C TRP A 87 20.11 19.22 14.76
N GLN A 88 20.67 20.24 15.43
CA GLN A 88 22.06 20.18 15.91
C GLN A 88 22.32 18.96 16.80
N ARG A 89 21.36 18.60 17.67
CA ARG A 89 21.45 17.38 18.49
C ARG A 89 21.43 16.12 17.62
N ALA A 90 20.54 16.05 16.64
CA ALA A 90 20.50 14.93 15.69
C ALA A 90 21.82 14.82 14.91
N GLN A 91 22.38 15.94 14.44
CA GLN A 91 23.67 15.99 13.74
C GLN A 91 24.80 15.44 14.60
N MET A 92 24.89 15.83 15.88
CA MET A 92 25.92 15.28 16.78
C MET A 92 25.85 13.74 16.88
N LEU A 93 24.65 13.16 16.86
CA LEU A 93 24.47 11.71 16.87
C LEU A 93 24.84 11.06 15.53
N LEU A 94 24.57 11.75 14.41
CA LEU A 94 25.00 11.31 13.08
C LEU A 94 26.53 11.35 12.94
N ASP A 95 27.16 12.42 13.44
CA ASP A 95 28.62 12.58 13.45
C ASP A 95 29.30 11.53 14.37
N ALA A 96 28.59 11.06 15.41
CA ALA A 96 29.01 9.94 16.24
C ALA A 96 28.83 8.55 15.56
N GLY A 97 28.39 8.52 14.30
CA GLY A 97 28.29 7.31 13.48
C GLY A 97 26.93 6.62 13.50
N ARG A 98 25.88 7.22 14.08
CA ARG A 98 24.51 6.67 13.95
C ARG A 98 23.94 6.97 12.56
N SER A 99 23.15 6.06 12.02
CA SER A 99 22.37 6.33 10.81
C SER A 99 21.07 7.08 11.14
N LEU A 100 20.50 7.78 10.15
CA LEU A 100 19.20 8.43 10.29
C LEU A 100 18.09 7.43 10.64
N ASP A 101 18.09 6.24 10.03
CA ASP A 101 17.07 5.22 10.28
C ASP A 101 17.07 4.77 11.75
N VAL A 102 18.26 4.52 12.31
CA VAL A 102 18.42 4.16 13.73
C VAL A 102 18.00 5.32 14.63
N LEU A 103 18.29 6.55 14.23
CA LEU A 103 17.94 7.73 15.02
C LEU A 103 16.42 7.93 15.06
N VAL A 104 15.75 7.86 13.91
CA VAL A 104 14.28 7.95 13.81
C VAL A 104 13.60 6.82 14.58
N ALA A 105 14.09 5.58 14.44
CA ALA A 105 13.49 4.41 15.12
C ALA A 105 13.53 4.52 16.65
N ASN A 106 14.55 5.16 17.21
CA ASN A 106 14.74 5.26 18.67
C ASN A 106 14.28 6.60 19.27
N GLU A 107 13.96 7.60 18.44
CA GLU A 107 13.55 8.91 18.92
C GLU A 107 12.08 8.90 19.33
N SER A 108 11.75 9.58 20.42
CA SER A 108 10.38 9.78 20.91
C SER A 108 9.96 11.24 20.94
N ASP A 109 10.91 12.17 20.86
CA ASP A 109 10.64 13.60 20.82
C ASP A 109 10.13 14.01 19.42
N PRO A 110 8.85 14.44 19.31
CA PRO A 110 8.29 14.83 18.02
C PRO A 110 8.97 16.05 17.40
N GLU A 111 9.59 16.93 18.19
CA GLU A 111 10.31 18.10 17.65
C GLU A 111 11.67 17.71 17.06
N ILE A 112 12.33 16.68 17.59
CA ILE A 112 13.52 16.08 16.95
C ILE A 112 13.14 15.40 15.64
N LEU A 113 12.05 14.63 15.64
CA LEU A 113 11.54 13.98 14.42
C LEU A 113 11.13 15.00 13.35
N ALA A 114 10.48 16.10 13.74
CA ALA A 114 10.13 17.18 12.83
C ALA A 114 11.38 17.91 12.28
N ALA A 115 12.40 18.11 13.11
CA ALA A 115 13.68 18.66 12.66
C ALA A 115 14.36 17.72 11.63
N ILE A 116 14.37 16.41 11.88
CA ILE A 116 14.93 15.44 10.93
C ILE A 116 14.14 15.44 9.62
N ALA A 117 12.81 15.57 9.66
CA ALA A 117 12.01 15.67 8.45
C ALA A 117 12.36 16.91 7.62
N GLU A 118 12.72 18.01 8.27
CA GLU A 118 13.06 19.28 7.63
C GLU A 118 14.46 19.28 7.02
N TRP A 119 15.49 18.83 7.76
CA TRP A 119 16.89 18.92 7.31
C TRP A 119 17.51 17.58 6.87
N GLY A 120 16.95 16.44 7.26
CA GLY A 120 17.41 15.11 6.90
C GLY A 120 17.53 14.86 5.39
N PRO A 121 16.55 15.26 4.56
CA PRO A 121 16.67 15.17 3.09
C PRO A 121 17.90 15.91 2.54
N THR A 122 18.16 17.12 3.03
CA THR A 122 19.34 17.90 2.63
C THR A 122 20.62 17.22 3.09
N TYR A 123 20.64 16.69 4.32
CA TYR A 123 21.78 15.93 4.83
C TYR A 123 22.09 14.69 3.97
N LEU A 124 21.08 13.90 3.62
CA LEU A 124 21.25 12.74 2.74
C LEU A 124 21.82 13.12 1.37
N ARG A 125 21.35 14.24 0.81
CA ARG A 125 21.90 14.78 -0.44
C ARG A 125 23.37 15.16 -0.32
N THR A 126 23.81 15.68 0.83
CA THR A 126 25.23 16.00 1.06
C THR A 126 26.12 14.77 1.26
N GLN A 127 25.55 13.65 1.71
CA GLN A 127 26.26 12.38 1.89
C GLN A 127 26.38 11.56 0.59
N GLN A 128 25.55 11.87 -0.42
CA GLN A 128 25.63 11.21 -1.72
C GLN A 128 26.96 11.58 -2.40
N ALA A 129 27.84 10.60 -2.57
CA ALA A 129 29.08 10.78 -3.29
C ALA A 129 28.76 11.23 -4.73
N ARG A 130 29.35 12.35 -5.17
CA ARG A 130 29.22 12.77 -6.56
C ARG A 130 29.97 11.78 -7.44
N PRO A 131 29.33 11.15 -8.44
CA PRO A 131 30.05 10.35 -9.40
C PRO A 131 31.03 11.24 -10.17
N ASP A 132 32.27 10.78 -10.33
CA ASP A 132 33.29 11.53 -11.07
C ASP A 132 32.82 11.81 -12.50
N GLY A 133 32.91 13.06 -12.93
CA GLY A 133 32.55 13.49 -14.29
C GLY A 133 31.06 13.73 -14.55
N VAL A 134 30.17 13.58 -13.56
CA VAL A 134 28.73 13.88 -13.71
C VAL A 134 28.46 15.34 -13.37
N HIS A 135 27.72 16.03 -14.26
CA HIS A 135 27.36 17.44 -14.04
C HIS A 135 26.38 17.55 -12.87
N PRO A 136 26.44 18.58 -12.00
CA PRO A 136 25.57 18.70 -10.82
C PRO A 136 24.06 18.64 -11.11
N THR A 137 23.65 18.96 -12.34
CA THR A 137 22.27 18.95 -12.83
C THR A 137 21.77 17.57 -13.26
N GLN A 138 22.64 16.56 -13.27
CA GLN A 138 22.35 15.17 -13.67
C GLN A 138 22.35 14.22 -12.47
N ILE A 139 22.52 14.74 -11.26
CA ILE A 139 22.45 13.95 -10.04
C ILE A 139 20.96 13.87 -9.65
N ASP A 140 20.39 12.68 -9.77
CA ASP A 140 19.05 12.41 -9.28
C ASP A 140 18.98 12.74 -7.78
N GLU A 141 17.92 13.44 -7.35
CA GLU A 141 17.74 13.71 -5.94
C GLU A 141 17.60 12.38 -5.17
N PRO A 142 18.19 12.27 -3.96
CA PRO A 142 18.04 11.06 -3.16
C PRO A 142 16.55 10.83 -2.87
N ASP A 143 16.10 9.60 -3.06
CA ASP A 143 14.77 9.20 -2.61
C ASP A 143 14.72 9.24 -1.08
N THR A 144 13.95 10.19 -0.56
CA THR A 144 13.79 10.44 0.88
C THR A 144 12.46 9.91 1.40
N SER A 145 11.70 9.19 0.56
CA SER A 145 10.39 8.65 0.92
C SER A 145 10.48 7.69 2.10
N ALA A 146 11.51 6.84 2.16
CA ALA A 146 11.71 5.89 3.27
C ALA A 146 11.94 6.60 4.61
N LEU A 147 12.81 7.61 4.64
CA LEU A 147 13.05 8.43 5.82
C LEU A 147 11.75 9.10 6.29
N THR A 148 11.04 9.71 5.34
CA THR A 148 9.84 10.48 5.64
C THR A 148 8.70 9.61 6.13
N ASN A 149 8.50 8.45 5.51
CA ASN A 149 7.56 7.43 5.98
C ASN A 149 7.91 6.94 7.38
N SER A 150 9.19 6.66 7.66
CA SER A 150 9.63 6.21 8.99
C SER A 150 9.35 7.25 10.08
N ILE A 151 9.49 8.54 9.76
CA ILE A 151 9.16 9.63 10.68
C ILE A 151 7.64 9.69 10.93
N ILE A 152 6.84 9.61 9.87
CA ILE A 152 5.37 9.60 9.97
C ILE A 152 4.90 8.42 10.82
N ASP A 153 5.46 7.23 10.58
CA ASP A 153 5.14 6.01 11.33
C ASP A 153 5.50 6.19 12.81
N ARG A 154 6.70 6.70 13.09
CA ARG A 154 7.16 6.94 14.46
C ARG A 154 6.27 7.95 15.21
N LEU A 155 5.84 9.01 14.53
CA LEU A 155 4.92 10.00 15.09
C LEU A 155 3.49 9.47 15.26
N ALA A 156 3.07 8.53 14.41
CA ALA A 156 1.78 7.85 14.55
C ALA A 156 1.75 6.92 15.78
N ASP A 157 2.90 6.31 16.13
CA ASP A 157 3.08 5.42 17.29
C ASP A 157 3.21 6.17 18.64
N GLY A 158 3.44 7.48 18.62
CA GLY A 158 3.60 8.29 19.83
C GLY A 158 2.32 8.46 20.66
N ASP A 159 2.47 9.06 21.86
CA ASP A 159 1.41 9.28 22.86
C ASP A 159 0.12 9.88 22.24
N PRO A 160 -1.11 9.46 22.61
CA PRO A 160 -2.31 9.67 21.80
C PRO A 160 -2.92 11.09 21.94
N VAL A 161 -2.10 12.11 21.73
CA VAL A 161 -2.53 13.51 21.64
C VAL A 161 -3.17 13.78 20.27
N ALA A 162 -4.09 14.74 20.20
CA ALA A 162 -4.81 15.11 18.98
C ALA A 162 -3.89 15.45 17.79
N SER A 163 -2.67 15.93 18.05
CA SER A 163 -1.62 16.18 17.04
C SER A 163 -1.20 14.92 16.28
N ASN A 164 -1.34 13.73 16.87
CA ASN A 164 -0.93 12.47 16.23
C ASN A 164 -2.01 11.92 15.29
N ARG A 165 -3.19 12.52 15.25
CA ARG A 165 -4.28 12.06 14.37
C ARG A 165 -3.89 12.13 12.90
N VAL A 166 -3.29 13.24 12.44
CA VAL A 166 -2.92 13.39 11.02
C VAL A 166 -1.89 12.34 10.57
N PHE A 167 -0.95 11.98 11.45
CA PHE A 167 0.04 10.94 11.17
C PHE A 167 -0.59 9.56 11.14
N ARG A 168 -1.47 9.24 12.11
CA ARG A 168 -2.23 7.98 12.11
C ARG A 168 -3.14 7.85 10.89
N ASP A 169 -3.80 8.94 10.49
CA ASP A 169 -4.64 8.98 9.29
C ASP A 169 -3.79 8.74 8.02
N ALA A 170 -2.57 9.28 7.95
CA ALA A 170 -1.62 9.03 6.87
C ALA A 170 -1.16 7.57 6.82
N VAL A 171 -0.79 6.98 7.95
CA VAL A 171 -0.42 5.55 8.05
C VAL A 171 -1.59 4.66 7.64
N ALA A 172 -2.79 4.90 8.19
CA ALA A 172 -3.98 4.14 7.86
C ALA A 172 -4.34 4.24 6.37
N ALA A 173 -4.23 5.43 5.77
CA ALA A 173 -4.47 5.61 4.34
C ALA A 173 -3.43 4.88 3.48
N ARG A 174 -2.14 4.91 3.88
CA ARG A 174 -1.06 4.17 3.19
C ARG A 174 -1.30 2.66 3.24
N THR A 175 -1.55 2.10 4.43
CA THR A 175 -1.89 0.67 4.60
C THR A 175 -3.13 0.28 3.80
N GLN A 176 -4.15 1.15 3.76
CA GLN A 176 -5.34 0.92 2.95
C GLN A 176 -5.04 0.91 1.45
N ASN A 177 -4.16 1.79 0.98
CA ASN A 177 -3.72 1.82 -0.42
C ASN A 177 -2.90 0.57 -0.79
N GLU A 178 -1.92 0.20 0.02
CA GLU A 178 -1.13 -1.04 -0.15
C GLU A 178 -2.05 -2.26 -0.24
N ARG A 179 -3.05 -2.34 0.66
CA ARG A 179 -4.07 -3.39 0.62
C ARG A 179 -4.86 -3.38 -0.68
N SER A 180 -5.32 -2.22 -1.16
CA SER A 180 -6.02 -2.13 -2.44
C SER A 180 -5.14 -2.56 -3.64
N GLN A 181 -3.84 -2.25 -3.61
CA GLN A 181 -2.90 -2.70 -4.65
C GLN A 181 -2.66 -4.22 -4.61
N MET A 182 -2.54 -4.81 -3.42
CA MET A 182 -2.48 -6.27 -3.27
C MET A 182 -3.72 -6.94 -3.85
N TRP A 183 -4.90 -6.39 -3.58
CA TRP A 183 -6.16 -6.87 -4.16
C TRP A 183 -6.18 -6.80 -5.69
N ALA A 184 -5.77 -5.67 -6.26
CA ALA A 184 -5.66 -5.54 -7.71
C ALA A 184 -4.75 -6.63 -8.30
N SER A 185 -3.61 -6.92 -7.67
CA SER A 185 -2.68 -7.96 -8.09
C SER A 185 -3.28 -9.38 -8.02
N VAL A 186 -4.05 -9.70 -6.97
CA VAL A 186 -4.75 -11.00 -6.85
C VAL A 186 -5.81 -11.14 -7.94
N ILE A 187 -6.58 -10.07 -8.21
CA ILE A 187 -7.61 -10.05 -9.24
C ILE A 187 -6.99 -10.26 -10.62
N ASP A 188 -5.89 -9.56 -10.91
CA ASP A 188 -5.19 -9.65 -12.19
C ASP A 188 -4.60 -11.03 -12.43
N GLY A 189 -4.00 -11.65 -11.40
CA GLY A 189 -3.56 -13.04 -11.47
C GLY A 189 -4.74 -13.98 -11.76
N THR A 190 -5.82 -13.85 -10.99
CA THR A 190 -7.02 -14.68 -11.15
C THR A 190 -7.63 -14.56 -12.56
N ALA A 191 -7.69 -13.34 -13.12
CA ALA A 191 -8.17 -13.08 -14.47
C ALA A 191 -7.24 -13.68 -15.55
N ALA A 192 -5.93 -13.65 -15.33
CA ALA A 192 -4.93 -14.26 -16.21
C ALA A 192 -4.86 -15.80 -16.09
N GLY A 193 -5.63 -16.40 -15.18
CA GLY A 193 -5.54 -17.83 -14.87
C GLY A 193 -4.23 -18.22 -14.19
N SER A 194 -3.49 -17.25 -13.63
CA SER A 194 -2.26 -17.46 -12.90
C SER A 194 -2.48 -17.21 -11.40
N HIS A 195 -1.88 -18.04 -10.56
CA HIS A 195 -1.87 -17.76 -9.12
C HIS A 195 -0.71 -16.84 -8.80
N ASN A 196 -0.97 -15.72 -8.13
CA ASN A 196 0.08 -14.89 -7.54
C ASN A 196 0.20 -15.24 -6.05
N PRO A 197 1.00 -16.26 -5.69
CA PRO A 197 1.12 -16.72 -4.31
C PRO A 197 1.67 -15.63 -3.39
N THR A 198 2.49 -14.72 -3.90
CA THR A 198 3.03 -13.59 -3.15
C THR A 198 1.92 -12.63 -2.75
N ALA A 199 1.06 -12.22 -3.70
CA ALA A 199 -0.07 -11.33 -3.41
C ALA A 199 -1.09 -11.99 -2.47
N LEU A 200 -1.34 -13.29 -2.61
CA LEU A 200 -2.21 -14.05 -1.71
C LEU A 200 -1.62 -14.18 -0.29
N THR A 201 -0.32 -14.42 -0.16
CA THR A 201 0.36 -14.50 1.14
C THR A 201 0.34 -13.14 1.84
N ALA A 202 0.65 -12.07 1.12
CA ALA A 202 0.61 -10.72 1.65
C ALA A 202 -0.83 -10.35 2.06
N LEU A 203 -1.83 -10.69 1.25
CA LEU A 203 -3.23 -10.50 1.61
C LEU A 203 -3.60 -11.26 2.89
N HIS A 204 -3.19 -12.52 3.05
CA HIS A 204 -3.43 -13.29 4.27
C HIS A 204 -2.85 -12.62 5.52
N GLN A 205 -1.65 -12.02 5.41
CA GLN A 205 -1.02 -11.32 6.54
C GLN A 205 -1.78 -10.07 6.97
N HIS A 206 -2.46 -9.40 6.04
CA HIS A 206 -3.13 -8.11 6.29
C HIS A 206 -4.65 -8.21 6.47
N ASP A 207 -5.30 -9.24 5.91
CA ASP A 207 -6.75 -9.40 5.89
C ASP A 207 -7.13 -10.88 5.70
N THR A 208 -7.04 -11.66 6.78
CA THR A 208 -7.35 -13.10 6.78
C THR A 208 -8.78 -13.40 6.32
N VAL A 209 -9.75 -12.59 6.73
CA VAL A 209 -11.17 -12.79 6.37
C VAL A 209 -11.38 -12.67 4.87
N ALA A 210 -10.81 -11.64 4.25
CA ALA A 210 -10.96 -11.46 2.82
C ALA A 210 -10.07 -12.43 2.02
N TYR A 211 -8.91 -12.85 2.56
CA TYR A 211 -8.14 -13.96 2.03
C TYR A 211 -8.97 -15.24 1.95
N ASP A 212 -9.64 -15.65 3.02
CA ASP A 212 -10.45 -16.87 3.05
C ASP A 212 -11.56 -16.83 1.98
N ALA A 213 -12.22 -15.67 1.86
CA ALA A 213 -13.26 -15.47 0.85
C ALA A 213 -12.76 -15.63 -0.59
N ILE A 214 -11.54 -15.19 -0.92
CA ILE A 214 -10.98 -15.36 -2.26
C ILE A 214 -10.29 -16.70 -2.46
N ALA A 215 -9.72 -17.30 -1.43
CA ALA A 215 -9.12 -18.63 -1.50
C ALA A 215 -10.16 -19.67 -1.94
N ASP A 216 -11.39 -19.59 -1.43
CA ASP A 216 -12.49 -20.47 -1.85
C ASP A 216 -12.83 -20.32 -3.34
N VAL A 217 -12.78 -19.09 -3.86
CA VAL A 217 -13.02 -18.81 -5.28
C VAL A 217 -11.84 -19.25 -6.14
N VAL A 218 -10.61 -18.90 -5.77
CA VAL A 218 -9.40 -19.14 -6.58
C VAL A 218 -9.03 -20.62 -6.61
N TYR A 219 -9.05 -21.29 -5.47
CA TYR A 219 -8.61 -22.68 -5.38
C TYR A 219 -9.70 -23.70 -5.73
N ASP A 220 -10.92 -23.25 -6.09
CA ASP A 220 -12.08 -24.11 -6.31
C ASP A 220 -12.12 -25.19 -5.22
N ARG A 221 -11.93 -24.77 -3.95
CA ARG A 221 -11.57 -25.67 -2.85
C ARG A 221 -12.63 -26.76 -2.82
N GLN A 222 -12.23 -27.91 -3.35
CA GLN A 222 -13.14 -28.99 -3.67
C GLN A 222 -13.74 -29.44 -2.35
N THR A 223 -14.95 -28.96 -2.07
CA THR A 223 -15.95 -29.75 -1.36
C THR A 223 -16.43 -30.85 -2.33
N ALA A 224 -15.47 -31.61 -2.88
CA ALA A 224 -15.63 -33.04 -2.99
C ALA A 224 -15.60 -33.56 -1.54
N THR A 225 -16.69 -33.30 -0.83
CA THR A 225 -17.12 -34.15 0.27
C THR A 225 -16.99 -35.56 -0.27
N SER A 226 -16.13 -36.30 0.41
CA SER A 226 -15.87 -37.71 0.20
C SER A 226 -17.21 -38.45 0.27
N GLN A 227 -17.90 -38.55 -0.86
CA GLN A 227 -18.91 -39.59 -1.05
C GLN A 227 -18.12 -40.87 -1.25
N THR A 228 -17.81 -41.51 -0.12
CA THR A 228 -17.42 -42.91 -0.10
C THR A 228 -18.59 -43.71 -0.69
N PRO A 229 -18.44 -44.36 -1.85
CA PRO A 229 -19.50 -45.25 -2.33
C PRO A 229 -19.60 -46.44 -1.37
N SER A 230 -20.80 -46.68 -0.86
CA SER A 230 -21.17 -47.92 -0.15
C SER A 230 -21.49 -49.02 -1.16
#